data_AF-K0TJ34-F1
#
_entry.id   AF-K0TJ34-F1
#
_cell.length_a   1.000
_cell.length_b   1.000
_cell.length_c   1.000
_cell.angle_alpha   90.00
_cell.angle_beta   90.00
_cell.angle_gamma   90.00
#
_symmetry.space_group_name_H-M   'P 1'
#
loop_
_entity.id
_entity.type
_entity.pdbx_description
1 polymer ?
#
loop_
_entity_poly.entity_id
_entity_poly.type
_entity_poly.pdbx_seq_one_letter_code
_entity_poly.pdbx_strand_id
1 'polypeptide(L)'
;MYESPKQKVPIFEAKGIETIRRDQCAITQRVLRQALIQVFNCGLSSARQQWSLIHRGGLPVSDFVLTGRVRSRYRGGKSGPVQACLAKRLAEVDPGKSIRHKERLPYVIVATPGRAFKLKDNVLTPLELLEQWDSFSIHSEYYAVKHVNAALQRCFGLAPFNVNIEAWYRACPKPRRRIHHWPHSRSSGASMISTYFGSDICAICGDKTRAAGSSKVVICLKCRNDGVSVACTAIEKLKITQQRANELGRTCSTCNGCVENSVTFAQEENRARKSISPIRALANSNRKIKRLVTPIANCTCIDCPITYERHRMRENEIEALELCDALDIY
;
A
#
# COMPACT_ATOMS: atom_id res chain seq x y z
N MET A 1 -15.63 -23.68 18.73
CA MET A 1 -16.05 -25.08 18.81
C MET A 1 -15.28 -25.77 19.92
N TYR A 2 -16.00 -26.53 20.75
CA TYR A 2 -15.44 -27.49 21.70
C TYR A 2 -15.79 -28.88 21.16
N GLU A 3 -14.79 -29.73 20.95
CA GLU A 3 -14.95 -31.07 20.37
C GLU A 3 -15.06 -32.14 21.46
N SER A 4 -14.57 -31.86 22.67
CA SER A 4 -14.69 -32.76 23.82
C SER A 4 -14.97 -31.98 25.11
N PRO A 5 -15.62 -32.61 26.12
CA PRO A 5 -15.91 -31.94 27.40
C PRO A 5 -14.66 -31.48 28.18
N LYS A 6 -13.49 -32.09 27.91
CA LYS A 6 -12.22 -31.74 28.57
C LYS A 6 -11.50 -30.55 27.92
N GLN A 7 -11.95 -30.09 26.76
CA GLN A 7 -11.29 -29.02 26.02
C GLN A 7 -11.50 -27.67 26.71
N LYS A 8 -10.40 -27.00 27.10
CA LYS A 8 -10.46 -25.68 27.78
C LYS A 8 -10.55 -24.50 26.81
N VAL A 9 -9.81 -24.58 25.69
CA VAL A 9 -9.71 -23.47 24.71
C VAL A 9 -10.52 -23.83 23.46
N PRO A 10 -11.48 -22.99 23.03
CA PRO A 10 -12.28 -23.27 21.84
C PRO A 10 -11.47 -23.04 20.55
N ILE A 11 -11.82 -23.78 19.50
CA ILE A 11 -11.29 -23.57 18.15
C ILE A 11 -12.21 -22.61 17.39
N PHE A 12 -11.65 -21.64 16.68
CA PHE A 12 -12.42 -20.76 15.79
C PHE A 12 -12.83 -21.54 14.54
N GLU A 13 -14.11 -21.88 14.43
CA GLU A 13 -14.70 -22.54 13.27
C GLU A 13 -15.61 -21.56 12.52
N ALA A 14 -15.46 -21.49 11.21
CA ALA A 14 -16.21 -20.59 10.36
C ALA A 14 -16.79 -21.35 9.16
N LYS A 15 -18.07 -21.10 8.84
CA LYS A 15 -18.76 -21.70 7.69
C LYS A 15 -19.45 -20.62 6.88
N GLY A 16 -19.18 -20.58 5.57
CA GLY A 16 -19.81 -19.66 4.62
C GLY A 16 -19.50 -18.17 4.78
N ILE A 17 -18.95 -17.73 5.92
CA ILE A 17 -18.63 -16.33 6.20
C ILE A 17 -17.31 -15.89 5.55
N GLU A 18 -17.08 -14.57 5.54
CA GLU A 18 -16.00 -13.91 4.81
C GLU A 18 -14.60 -14.37 5.24
N THR A 19 -14.42 -14.88 6.46
CA THR A 19 -13.13 -15.36 6.98
C THR A 19 -12.52 -16.50 6.17
N ILE A 20 -13.34 -17.32 5.50
CA ILE A 20 -12.89 -18.46 4.67
C ILE A 20 -13.12 -18.26 3.17
N ARG A 21 -13.74 -17.14 2.80
CA ARG A 21 -14.10 -16.85 1.40
C ARG A 21 -12.91 -16.35 0.61
N ARG A 22 -12.60 -17.04 -0.49
CA ARG A 22 -11.47 -16.75 -1.40
C ARG A 22 -11.61 -15.43 -2.18
N ASP A 23 -12.82 -14.92 -2.34
CA ASP A 23 -13.10 -13.63 -3.01
C ASP A 23 -12.86 -12.42 -2.10
N GLN A 24 -12.60 -12.63 -0.82
CA GLN A 24 -12.30 -11.56 0.13
C GLN A 24 -10.79 -11.36 0.29
N CYS A 25 -10.40 -10.13 0.59
CA CYS A 25 -9.03 -9.76 0.88
C CYS A 25 -8.65 -10.14 2.32
N ALA A 26 -7.35 -10.37 2.57
CA ALA A 26 -6.86 -10.83 3.87
C ALA A 26 -7.17 -9.84 5.00
N ILE A 27 -7.23 -8.52 4.74
CA ILE A 27 -7.65 -7.54 5.74
C ILE A 27 -9.07 -7.80 6.24
N THR A 28 -9.99 -8.13 5.33
CA THR A 28 -11.40 -8.39 5.70
C THR A 28 -11.50 -9.67 6.52
N GLN A 29 -10.80 -10.72 6.11
CA GLN A 29 -10.73 -11.99 6.84
C GLN A 29 -10.16 -11.80 8.25
N ARG A 30 -9.03 -11.08 8.36
CA ARG A 30 -8.33 -10.83 9.63
C ARG A 30 -9.16 -9.96 10.58
N VAL A 31 -9.73 -8.85 10.08
CA VAL A 31 -10.56 -7.95 10.89
C VAL A 31 -11.82 -8.67 11.39
N LEU A 32 -12.54 -9.37 10.52
CA LEU A 32 -13.74 -10.09 10.91
C LEU A 32 -13.44 -11.20 11.92
N ARG A 33 -12.40 -12.00 11.67
CA ARG A 33 -11.98 -13.07 12.60
C ARG A 33 -11.65 -12.50 13.97
N GLN A 34 -10.85 -11.43 14.02
CA GLN A 34 -10.44 -10.84 15.29
C GLN A 34 -11.64 -10.22 16.02
N ALA A 35 -12.54 -9.56 15.30
CA ALA A 35 -13.75 -8.99 15.89
C ALA A 35 -14.63 -10.10 16.50
N LEU A 36 -14.87 -11.19 15.77
CA LEU A 36 -15.65 -12.33 16.28
C LEU A 36 -15.01 -12.95 17.53
N ILE A 37 -13.70 -13.17 17.52
CA ILE A 37 -12.97 -13.70 18.68
C ILE A 37 -13.10 -12.76 19.88
N GLN A 38 -12.93 -11.46 19.68
CA GLN A 38 -13.06 -10.46 20.75
C GLN A 38 -14.47 -10.44 21.32
N VAL A 39 -15.49 -10.39 20.46
CA VAL A 39 -16.89 -10.38 20.89
C VAL A 39 -17.25 -11.64 21.66
N PHE A 40 -16.82 -12.82 21.22
CA PHE A 40 -17.11 -14.08 21.92
C PHE A 40 -16.37 -14.22 23.25
N ASN A 41 -15.17 -13.66 23.39
CA ASN A 41 -14.40 -13.76 24.63
C ASN A 41 -14.73 -12.68 25.65
N CYS A 42 -14.99 -11.46 25.19
CA CYS A 42 -15.01 -10.26 26.04
C CYS A 42 -16.22 -9.34 25.78
N GLY A 43 -17.17 -9.75 24.92
CA GLY A 43 -18.36 -8.97 24.58
C GLY A 43 -18.09 -7.83 23.58
N LEU A 44 -19.16 -7.15 23.16
CA LEU A 44 -19.13 -6.17 22.07
C LEU A 44 -18.26 -4.93 22.39
N SER A 45 -18.23 -4.49 23.64
CA SER A 45 -17.43 -3.33 24.09
C SER A 45 -15.92 -3.53 23.87
N SER A 46 -15.46 -4.78 23.79
CA SER A 46 -14.05 -5.12 23.60
C SER A 46 -13.60 -5.14 22.13
N ALA A 47 -14.54 -5.14 21.18
CA ALA A 47 -14.24 -5.18 19.76
C ALA A 47 -13.58 -3.85 19.35
N ARG A 48 -12.26 -3.85 19.29
CA ARG A 48 -11.47 -2.63 19.04
C ARG A 48 -11.68 -2.16 17.61
N GLN A 49 -11.79 -0.84 17.45
CA GLN A 49 -11.93 -0.16 16.17
C GLN A 49 -10.68 -0.34 15.29
N GLN A 50 -10.65 -1.37 14.45
CA GLN A 50 -9.53 -1.63 13.53
C GLN A 50 -9.52 -0.72 12.30
N TRP A 51 -10.55 0.11 12.11
CA TRP A 51 -10.61 1.09 11.02
C TRP A 51 -9.46 2.07 11.04
N SER A 52 -8.99 2.46 12.23
CA SER A 52 -7.84 3.35 12.36
C SER A 52 -6.59 2.78 11.66
N LEU A 53 -6.35 1.47 11.74
CA LEU A 53 -5.24 0.80 11.06
C LEU A 53 -5.39 0.83 9.54
N ILE A 54 -6.62 0.61 9.04
CA ILE A 54 -6.92 0.66 7.60
C ILE A 54 -6.70 2.07 7.04
N HIS A 55 -7.06 3.10 7.80
CA HIS A 55 -6.91 4.50 7.40
C HIS A 55 -5.50 5.07 7.60
N ARG A 56 -4.69 4.51 8.50
CA ARG A 56 -3.29 4.93 8.71
C ARG A 56 -2.42 4.73 7.47
N GLY A 57 -2.76 3.78 6.58
CA GLY A 57 -2.00 3.50 5.37
C GLY A 57 -0.70 2.71 5.60
N GLY A 58 -0.51 2.11 6.78
CA GLY A 58 0.68 1.32 7.10
C GLY A 58 0.56 -0.19 6.82
N LEU A 59 -0.61 -0.65 6.35
CA LEU A 59 -0.86 -2.06 6.06
C LEU A 59 -0.23 -2.46 4.71
N PRO A 60 0.31 -3.69 4.58
CA PRO A 60 0.91 -4.15 3.34
C PRO A 60 -0.14 -4.28 2.23
N VAL A 61 0.27 -4.06 0.98
CA VAL A 61 -0.60 -4.18 -0.20
C VAL A 61 -1.21 -5.59 -0.33
N SER A 62 -0.46 -6.63 0.07
CA SER A 62 -0.94 -8.02 0.10
C SER A 62 -2.24 -8.19 0.89
N ASP A 63 -2.46 -7.39 1.93
CA ASP A 63 -3.67 -7.46 2.75
C ASP A 63 -4.93 -7.00 1.98
N PHE A 64 -4.76 -6.25 0.89
CA PHE A 64 -5.84 -5.66 0.08
C PHE A 64 -6.08 -6.37 -1.24
N VAL A 65 -5.29 -7.38 -1.59
CA VAL A 65 -5.46 -8.12 -2.86
C VAL A 65 -6.80 -8.86 -2.84
N LEU A 66 -7.64 -8.54 -3.82
CA LEU A 66 -8.87 -9.25 -4.12
C LEU A 66 -8.60 -10.24 -5.24
N THR A 67 -9.38 -11.31 -5.32
CA THR A 67 -9.30 -12.25 -6.45
C THR A 67 -10.68 -12.49 -7.04
N GLY A 68 -10.81 -12.33 -8.35
CA GLY A 68 -12.07 -12.49 -9.07
C GLY A 68 -11.96 -13.56 -10.15
N ARG A 69 -12.96 -14.43 -10.28
CA ARG A 69 -13.02 -15.38 -11.41
C ARG A 69 -13.41 -14.62 -12.68
N VAL A 70 -12.60 -14.77 -13.72
CA VAL A 70 -12.87 -14.23 -15.06
C VAL A 70 -13.67 -15.25 -15.86
N ARG A 71 -14.68 -14.80 -16.61
CA ARG A 71 -15.48 -15.64 -17.51
C ARG A 71 -15.39 -15.07 -18.92
N SER A 72 -15.37 -15.95 -19.92
CA SER A 72 -15.36 -15.57 -21.33
C SER A 72 -16.64 -14.87 -21.74
N ARG A 73 -17.76 -15.13 -21.04
CA ARG A 73 -19.05 -14.50 -21.27
C ARG A 73 -19.69 -14.11 -19.93
N TYR A 74 -20.24 -12.91 -19.87
CA TYR A 74 -21.06 -12.42 -18.76
C TYR A 74 -22.47 -12.14 -19.28
N ARG A 75 -23.49 -12.43 -18.46
CA ARG A 75 -24.88 -12.07 -18.78
C ARG A 75 -25.08 -10.57 -18.49
N GLY A 76 -25.78 -9.85 -19.37
CA GLY A 76 -26.19 -8.45 -19.10
C GLY A 76 -25.46 -7.32 -19.86
N GLY A 77 -24.93 -7.56 -21.07
CA GLY A 77 -24.49 -6.48 -21.98
C GLY A 77 -22.97 -6.23 -22.05
N LYS A 78 -22.58 -5.08 -22.63
CA LYS A 78 -21.20 -4.73 -23.04
C LYS A 78 -20.16 -4.62 -21.90
N SER A 79 -20.58 -4.61 -20.62
CA SER A 79 -19.71 -4.39 -19.46
C SER A 79 -19.82 -5.54 -18.45
N GLY A 80 -18.74 -6.28 -18.27
CA GLY A 80 -18.61 -7.26 -17.18
C GLY A 80 -18.26 -6.63 -15.83
N PRO A 81 -18.05 -7.45 -14.78
CA PRO A 81 -17.54 -7.00 -13.49
C PRO A 81 -16.08 -6.51 -13.62
N VAL A 82 -15.55 -5.89 -12.56
CA VAL A 82 -14.22 -5.26 -12.55
C VAL A 82 -13.09 -6.15 -13.05
N GLN A 83 -13.07 -7.42 -12.65
CA GLN A 83 -12.04 -8.38 -13.08
C GLN A 83 -12.14 -8.73 -14.57
N ALA A 84 -13.33 -8.62 -15.17
CA ALA A 84 -13.52 -8.85 -16.59
C ALA A 84 -12.99 -7.67 -17.41
N CYS A 85 -13.27 -6.45 -16.96
CA CYS A 85 -12.72 -5.24 -17.56
C CYS A 85 -11.19 -5.23 -17.46
N LEU A 86 -10.64 -5.59 -16.30
CA LEU A 86 -9.20 -5.69 -16.10
C LEU A 86 -8.57 -6.76 -17.00
N ALA A 87 -9.16 -7.96 -17.06
CA ALA A 87 -8.67 -9.03 -17.93
C ALA A 87 -8.66 -8.61 -19.41
N LYS A 88 -9.69 -7.90 -19.86
CA LYS A 88 -9.76 -7.36 -21.22
C LYS A 88 -8.65 -6.34 -21.46
N ARG A 89 -8.45 -5.39 -20.53
CA ARG A 89 -7.37 -4.39 -20.61
C ARG A 89 -5.99 -5.05 -20.70
N LEU A 90 -5.73 -6.07 -19.88
CA LEU A 90 -4.46 -6.79 -19.89
C LEU A 90 -4.22 -7.49 -21.24
N ALA A 91 -5.24 -8.16 -21.79
CA ALA A 91 -5.15 -8.82 -23.10
C ALA A 91 -5.01 -7.85 -24.27
N GLU A 92 -5.59 -6.64 -24.18
CA GLU A 92 -5.43 -5.57 -25.18
C GLU A 92 -4.00 -5.00 -25.18
N VAL A 93 -3.38 -4.89 -24.01
CA VAL A 93 -1.98 -4.43 -23.87
C VAL A 93 -0.99 -5.51 -24.32
N ASP A 94 -1.25 -6.76 -23.92
CA ASP A 94 -0.40 -7.91 -24.23
C ASP A 94 -1.26 -9.17 -24.39
N PRO A 95 -1.41 -9.72 -25.62
CA PRO A 95 -2.16 -10.95 -25.86
C PRO A 95 -1.67 -12.15 -25.03
N GLY A 96 -0.39 -12.17 -24.65
CA GLY A 96 0.20 -13.20 -23.77
C GLY A 96 -0.32 -13.16 -22.33
N LYS A 97 -0.91 -12.04 -21.90
CA LYS A 97 -1.55 -11.86 -20.58
C LYS A 97 -3.05 -12.18 -20.60
N SER A 98 -3.53 -12.89 -21.63
CA SER A 98 -4.93 -13.30 -21.71
C SER A 98 -5.29 -14.28 -20.59
N ILE A 99 -6.32 -13.94 -19.82
CA ILE A 99 -6.78 -14.73 -18.69
C ILE A 99 -7.75 -15.81 -19.15
N ARG A 100 -7.52 -17.06 -18.71
CA ARG A 100 -8.32 -18.21 -19.12
C ARG A 100 -9.71 -18.20 -18.47
N HIS A 101 -10.62 -18.96 -19.07
CA HIS A 101 -11.97 -19.13 -18.51
C HIS A 101 -11.92 -19.72 -17.10
N LYS A 102 -12.62 -19.07 -16.15
CA LYS A 102 -12.69 -19.39 -14.71
C LYS A 102 -11.38 -19.21 -13.93
N GLU A 103 -10.32 -18.71 -14.56
CA GLU A 103 -9.10 -18.33 -13.87
C GLU A 103 -9.35 -17.18 -12.90
N ARG A 104 -8.61 -17.15 -11.78
CA ARG A 104 -8.70 -16.09 -10.77
C ARG A 104 -7.67 -15.03 -11.09
N LEU A 105 -8.15 -13.82 -11.34
CA LEU A 105 -7.31 -12.65 -11.54
C LEU A 105 -7.16 -11.91 -10.20
N PRO A 106 -5.94 -11.77 -9.65
CA PRO A 106 -5.68 -10.89 -8.51
C PRO A 106 -5.70 -9.42 -8.93
N TYR A 107 -6.33 -8.58 -8.12
CA TYR A 107 -6.41 -7.13 -8.36
C TYR A 107 -6.59 -6.36 -7.06
N VAL A 108 -6.34 -5.05 -7.12
CA VAL A 108 -6.50 -4.10 -6.03
C VAL A 108 -7.34 -2.90 -6.48
N ILE A 109 -8.09 -2.33 -5.55
CA ILE A 109 -8.86 -1.10 -5.77
C ILE A 109 -8.05 0.09 -5.28
N VAL A 110 -7.75 0.99 -6.19
CA VAL A 110 -6.88 2.14 -5.93
C VAL A 110 -7.68 3.44 -5.85
N ALA A 111 -7.10 4.45 -5.24
CA ALA A 111 -7.58 5.82 -5.29
C ALA A 111 -6.69 6.60 -6.24
N THR A 112 -7.31 7.28 -7.21
CA THR A 112 -6.63 8.22 -8.09
C THR A 112 -6.82 9.64 -7.56
N PRO A 113 -5.76 10.34 -7.14
CA PRO A 113 -5.90 11.69 -6.62
C PRO A 113 -6.45 12.67 -7.67
N GLY A 114 -7.30 13.60 -7.25
CA GLY A 114 -7.83 14.67 -8.11
C GLY A 114 -8.86 14.23 -9.17
N ARG A 115 -9.29 12.98 -9.18
CA ARG A 115 -10.37 12.49 -10.07
C ARG A 115 -11.53 11.92 -9.27
N ALA A 116 -12.74 12.09 -9.80
CA ALA A 116 -13.92 11.44 -9.25
C ALA A 116 -13.75 9.92 -9.30
N PHE A 117 -14.01 9.25 -8.18
CA PHE A 117 -13.82 7.81 -8.06
C PHE A 117 -14.83 7.06 -8.95
N LYS A 118 -14.29 6.29 -9.90
CA LYS A 118 -15.04 5.34 -10.73
C LYS A 118 -14.41 3.98 -10.56
N LEU A 119 -15.17 3.03 -10.01
CA LEU A 119 -14.64 1.73 -9.62
C LEU A 119 -13.93 1.02 -10.78
N LYS A 120 -14.51 1.01 -11.99
CA LYS A 120 -13.93 0.33 -13.17
C LYS A 120 -12.56 0.87 -13.58
N ASP A 121 -12.34 2.17 -13.40
CA ASP A 121 -11.11 2.86 -13.81
C ASP A 121 -10.02 2.77 -12.72
N ASN A 122 -10.42 2.40 -11.50
CA ASN A 122 -9.58 2.40 -10.31
C ASN A 122 -9.25 0.96 -9.88
N VAL A 123 -8.94 0.11 -10.86
CA VAL A 123 -8.56 -1.30 -10.66
C VAL A 123 -7.21 -1.55 -11.32
N LEU A 124 -6.25 -2.05 -10.54
CA LEU A 124 -4.93 -2.45 -11.01
C LEU A 124 -4.61 -3.87 -10.57
N THR A 125 -3.73 -4.55 -11.28
CA THR A 125 -3.01 -5.71 -10.75
C THR A 125 -2.04 -5.27 -9.66
N PRO A 126 -1.65 -6.16 -8.72
CA PRO A 126 -0.67 -5.81 -7.70
C PRO A 126 0.67 -5.34 -8.31
N LEU A 127 1.08 -5.92 -9.44
CA LEU A 127 2.31 -5.54 -10.14
C LEU A 127 2.21 -4.15 -10.77
N GLU A 128 1.10 -3.83 -11.47
CA GLU A 128 0.86 -2.48 -12.00
C GLU A 128 0.85 -1.43 -10.87
N LEU A 129 0.27 -1.76 -9.70
CA LEU A 129 0.32 -0.87 -8.55
C LEU A 129 1.75 -0.65 -8.06
N LEU A 130 2.60 -1.68 -8.00
CA LEU A 130 4.00 -1.52 -7.61
C LEU A 130 4.79 -0.69 -8.63
N GLU A 131 4.50 -0.84 -9.94
CA GLU A 131 5.11 -0.05 -11.01
C GLU A 131 4.68 1.40 -11.03
N GLN A 132 3.44 1.69 -10.57
CA GLN A 132 2.83 3.01 -10.56
C GLN A 132 2.47 3.45 -9.14
N TRP A 133 3.26 3.00 -8.17
CA TRP A 133 2.99 3.18 -6.75
C TRP A 133 3.00 4.66 -6.33
N ASP A 134 3.60 5.51 -7.17
CA ASP A 134 3.62 6.94 -6.98
C ASP A 134 2.36 7.68 -7.45
N SER A 135 1.61 7.03 -8.31
CA SER A 135 0.43 7.58 -9.00
C SER A 135 -0.87 7.08 -8.37
N PHE A 136 -0.82 5.94 -7.69
CA PHE A 136 -1.97 5.28 -7.12
C PHE A 136 -1.71 4.85 -5.67
N SER A 137 -2.73 4.98 -4.84
CA SER A 137 -2.70 4.48 -3.46
C SER A 137 -3.86 3.52 -3.24
N ILE A 138 -3.77 2.63 -2.26
CA ILE A 138 -4.91 1.78 -1.90
C ILE A 138 -6.09 2.65 -1.46
N HIS A 139 -7.28 2.33 -1.97
CA HIS A 139 -8.49 3.05 -1.57
C HIS A 139 -9.02 2.56 -0.22
N SER A 140 -8.32 2.88 0.88
CA SER A 140 -8.63 2.41 2.25
C SER A 140 -10.11 2.52 2.63
N GLU A 141 -10.77 3.63 2.27
CA GLU A 141 -12.18 3.85 2.57
C GLU A 141 -13.13 2.92 1.79
N TYR A 142 -12.78 2.55 0.56
CA TYR A 142 -13.56 1.60 -0.24
C TYR A 142 -13.50 0.23 0.41
N TYR A 143 -12.31 -0.22 0.82
CA TYR A 143 -12.15 -1.48 1.54
C TYR A 143 -12.84 -1.46 2.90
N ALA A 144 -12.70 -0.38 3.66
CA ALA A 144 -13.38 -0.22 4.95
C ALA A 144 -14.90 -0.34 4.79
N VAL A 145 -15.51 0.41 3.86
CA VAL A 145 -16.97 0.47 3.72
C VAL A 145 -17.52 -0.73 2.96
N LYS A 146 -16.98 -1.06 1.78
CA LYS A 146 -17.57 -2.07 0.88
C LYS A 146 -17.20 -3.50 1.23
N HIS A 147 -16.10 -3.73 1.95
CA HIS A 147 -15.69 -5.07 2.36
C HIS A 147 -15.82 -5.27 3.87
N VAL A 148 -15.06 -4.52 4.68
CA VAL A 148 -14.98 -4.74 6.13
C VAL A 148 -16.32 -4.46 6.80
N ASN A 149 -16.92 -3.29 6.59
CA ASN A 149 -18.19 -2.93 7.21
C ASN A 149 -19.32 -3.85 6.75
N ALA A 150 -19.34 -4.19 5.46
CA ALA A 150 -20.34 -5.11 4.92
C ALA A 150 -20.27 -6.49 5.58
N ALA A 151 -19.07 -7.00 5.86
CA ALA A 151 -18.86 -8.27 6.55
C ALA A 151 -19.26 -8.17 8.04
N LEU A 152 -18.81 -7.12 8.73
CA LEU A 152 -19.18 -6.87 10.13
C LEU A 152 -20.69 -6.69 10.30
N GLN A 153 -21.36 -6.00 9.38
CA GLN A 153 -22.81 -5.74 9.44
C GLN A 153 -23.61 -7.04 9.30
N ARG A 154 -23.15 -8.00 8.48
CA ARG A 154 -23.78 -9.31 8.37
C ARG A 154 -23.69 -10.13 9.66
N CYS A 155 -22.62 -9.97 10.44
CA CYS A 155 -22.45 -10.71 11.70
C CYS A 155 -23.05 -9.99 12.91
N PHE A 156 -22.81 -8.70 13.06
CA PHE A 156 -23.19 -7.93 14.26
C PHE A 156 -24.45 -7.09 14.09
N GLY A 157 -24.97 -6.97 12.86
CA GLY A 157 -26.27 -6.35 12.62
C GLY A 157 -27.47 -7.22 12.99
N LEU A 158 -27.23 -8.50 13.28
CA LEU A 158 -28.26 -9.45 13.72
C LEU A 158 -28.39 -9.45 15.25
N ALA A 159 -29.53 -9.94 15.74
CA ALA A 159 -29.70 -10.25 17.15
C ALA A 159 -28.64 -11.26 17.61
N PRO A 160 -28.14 -11.17 18.86
CA PRO A 160 -28.54 -10.23 19.92
C PRO A 160 -27.87 -8.85 19.84
N PHE A 161 -26.90 -8.65 18.94
CA PHE A 161 -26.06 -7.46 18.96
C PHE A 161 -26.73 -6.22 18.35
N ASN A 162 -27.49 -6.38 17.26
CA ASN A 162 -28.24 -5.31 16.58
C ASN A 162 -27.42 -4.02 16.34
N VAL A 163 -26.16 -4.17 15.98
CA VAL A 163 -25.22 -3.05 15.83
C VAL A 163 -25.36 -2.42 14.45
N ASN A 164 -25.46 -1.09 14.44
CA ASN A 164 -25.30 -0.31 13.22
C ASN A 164 -23.80 -0.04 12.98
N ILE A 165 -23.17 -0.86 12.12
CA ILE A 165 -21.74 -0.75 11.81
C ILE A 165 -21.43 0.56 11.07
N GLU A 166 -22.35 1.07 10.27
CA GLU A 166 -22.13 2.34 9.59
C GLU A 166 -22.07 3.51 10.57
N ALA A 167 -23.01 3.59 11.52
CA ALA A 167 -22.99 4.58 12.58
C ALA A 167 -21.72 4.47 13.44
N TRP A 168 -21.34 3.24 13.79
CA TRP A 168 -20.11 2.98 14.55
C TRP A 168 -18.87 3.44 13.79
N TYR A 169 -18.75 3.09 12.51
CA TYR A 169 -17.67 3.52 11.64
C TYR A 169 -17.61 5.05 11.49
N ARG A 170 -18.76 5.72 11.40
CA ARG A 170 -18.85 7.19 11.35
C ARG A 170 -18.31 7.83 12.63
N ALA A 171 -18.65 7.28 13.80
CA ALA A 171 -18.17 7.76 15.10
C ALA A 171 -16.66 7.51 15.35
N CYS A 172 -16.06 6.55 14.65
CA CYS A 172 -14.64 6.25 14.83
C CYS A 172 -13.73 7.38 14.32
N PRO A 173 -12.66 7.73 15.07
CA PRO A 173 -11.64 8.64 14.57
C PRO A 173 -10.94 7.99 13.37
N LYS A 174 -11.11 8.59 12.19
CA LYS A 174 -10.25 8.26 11.06
C LYS A 174 -8.99 9.10 11.23
N PRO A 175 -7.83 8.48 11.54
CA PRO A 175 -6.59 9.24 11.47
C PRO A 175 -6.54 9.87 10.09
N ARG A 176 -6.26 11.17 10.04
CA ARG A 176 -5.95 11.81 8.76
C ARG A 176 -4.90 10.91 8.13
N ARG A 177 -5.15 10.45 6.90
CA ARG A 177 -4.11 9.77 6.12
C ARG A 177 -2.88 10.67 6.27
N ARG A 178 -1.69 10.10 6.43
CA ARG A 178 -0.52 10.88 6.02
C ARG A 178 -0.78 11.15 4.54
N ILE A 179 -1.38 12.30 4.25
CA ILE A 179 -1.49 12.84 2.90
C ILE A 179 -0.06 12.87 2.34
N HIS A 180 0.93 12.91 3.25
CA HIS A 180 2.36 12.96 3.07
C HIS A 180 3.17 11.65 3.10
N HIS A 181 2.56 10.48 2.87
CA HIS A 181 3.34 9.41 2.25
C HIS A 181 3.50 9.80 0.78
N TRP A 182 4.43 10.73 0.51
CA TRP A 182 4.83 10.97 -0.85
C TRP A 182 5.78 9.87 -1.24
N PRO A 183 5.54 9.26 -2.41
CA PRO A 183 6.54 8.46 -3.07
C PRO A 183 7.83 9.26 -3.23
N HIS A 184 8.98 8.74 -2.79
CA HIS A 184 10.25 9.41 -3.01
C HIS A 184 10.79 9.05 -4.41
N SER A 185 10.76 7.77 -4.78
CA SER A 185 11.08 7.36 -6.15
C SER A 185 9.95 7.69 -7.14
N ARG A 186 10.34 7.92 -8.41
CA ARG A 186 9.40 8.24 -9.50
C ARG A 186 9.20 7.05 -10.42
N SER A 187 7.95 6.72 -10.69
CA SER A 187 7.60 5.84 -11.79
C SER A 187 7.74 6.56 -13.13
N SER A 188 7.80 5.78 -14.22
CA SER A 188 7.87 6.31 -15.59
C SER A 188 6.72 7.25 -15.98
N GLY A 189 5.60 7.20 -15.26
CA GLY A 189 4.32 7.76 -15.67
C GLY A 189 3.74 8.78 -14.71
N ALA A 190 4.55 9.30 -13.78
CA ALA A 190 4.11 10.23 -12.75
C ALA A 190 3.46 11.48 -13.35
N SER A 191 2.13 11.50 -13.43
CA SER A 191 1.32 12.61 -13.94
C SER A 191 0.71 13.44 -12.80
N MET A 192 1.05 13.14 -11.55
CA MET A 192 0.33 13.71 -10.42
C MET A 192 0.87 15.11 -10.07
N ILE A 193 -0.04 16.05 -9.83
CA ILE A 193 0.33 17.41 -9.41
C ILE A 193 1.13 17.41 -8.09
N SER A 194 0.90 16.38 -7.29
CA SER A 194 1.57 16.09 -6.02
C SER A 194 3.10 15.97 -6.18
N THR A 195 3.60 15.65 -7.37
CA THR A 195 5.04 15.60 -7.70
C THR A 195 5.73 16.97 -7.60
N TYR A 196 4.98 18.06 -7.70
CA TYR A 196 5.51 19.43 -7.64
C TYR A 196 5.46 20.05 -6.24
N PHE A 197 4.71 19.46 -5.32
CA PHE A 197 4.56 19.97 -3.96
C PHE A 197 5.52 19.30 -2.99
N GLY A 198 6.18 20.08 -2.14
CA GLY A 198 6.93 19.55 -1.00
C GLY A 198 6.03 19.12 0.16
N SER A 199 6.62 18.49 1.18
CA SER A 199 5.89 18.16 2.42
C SER A 199 5.56 19.43 3.22
N ASP A 200 4.43 19.39 3.93
CA ASP A 200 4.01 20.43 4.87
C ASP A 200 4.07 19.96 6.35
N ILE A 201 4.73 18.82 6.61
CA ILE A 201 4.88 18.20 7.93
C ILE A 201 6.35 17.90 8.21
N CYS A 202 6.79 18.22 9.43
CA CYS A 202 8.13 17.93 9.92
C CYS A 202 8.36 16.43 10.04
N ALA A 203 9.43 15.92 9.43
CA ALA A 203 9.76 14.50 9.43
C ALA A 203 10.13 13.92 10.81
N ILE A 204 10.45 14.80 11.78
CA ILE A 204 10.85 14.43 13.14
C ILE A 204 9.66 14.52 14.11
N CYS A 205 9.13 15.73 14.33
CA CYS A 205 8.07 15.95 15.34
C CYS A 205 6.64 15.81 14.79
N GLY A 206 6.44 15.82 13.47
CA GLY A 206 5.11 15.79 12.87
C GLY A 206 4.34 17.11 12.90
N ASP A 207 4.94 18.20 13.38
CA ASP A 207 4.33 19.54 13.35
C ASP A 207 4.24 20.07 11.91
N LYS A 208 3.27 20.96 11.68
CA LYS A 208 3.11 21.64 10.39
C LYS A 208 4.32 22.54 10.12
N THR A 209 4.95 22.37 8.97
CA THR A 209 6.08 23.19 8.49
C THR A 209 6.15 23.12 6.98
N ARG A 210 6.46 24.21 6.29
CA ARG A 210 6.45 24.23 4.82
C ARG A 210 7.85 23.94 4.26
N ALA A 211 7.98 22.95 3.38
CA ALA A 211 9.20 22.72 2.61
C ALA A 211 9.53 23.91 1.70
N ALA A 212 10.82 24.20 1.52
CA ALA A 212 11.28 25.08 0.46
C ALA A 212 11.25 24.30 -0.88
N GLY A 213 10.37 24.70 -1.80
CA GLY A 213 10.22 24.05 -3.10
C GLY A 213 9.53 22.67 -3.04
N SER A 214 10.10 21.69 -3.74
CA SER A 214 9.49 20.36 -3.93
C SER A 214 10.06 19.27 -3.02
N SER A 215 10.80 19.62 -1.96
CA SER A 215 11.40 18.64 -1.04
C SER A 215 10.32 17.81 -0.34
N LYS A 216 10.47 16.49 -0.37
CA LYS A 216 9.55 15.56 0.30
C LYS A 216 9.83 15.43 1.79
N VAL A 217 11.05 15.71 2.20
CA VAL A 217 11.46 15.79 3.61
C VAL A 217 11.67 17.24 4.02
N VAL A 218 11.11 17.62 5.16
CA VAL A 218 11.27 18.96 5.75
C VAL A 218 11.37 18.84 7.28
N ILE A 219 12.16 19.72 7.88
CA ILE A 219 12.43 19.76 9.31
C ILE A 219 12.10 21.17 9.80
N CYS A 220 11.28 21.29 10.85
CA CYS A 220 10.89 22.58 11.41
C CYS A 220 12.07 23.23 12.15
N LEU A 221 12.00 24.55 12.36
CA LEU A 221 13.04 25.32 13.05
C LEU A 221 13.30 24.81 14.48
N LYS A 222 12.26 24.35 15.18
CA LYS A 222 12.40 23.80 16.54
C LYS A 222 13.29 22.55 16.57
N CYS A 223 13.06 21.62 15.64
CA CYS A 223 13.89 20.42 15.52
C CYS A 223 15.29 20.74 15.00
N ARG A 224 15.48 21.78 14.18
CA ARG A 224 16.82 22.22 13.75
C ARG A 224 17.66 22.78 14.90
N ASN A 225 17.05 23.35 15.94
CA ASN A 225 17.79 23.89 17.09
C ASN A 225 18.39 22.79 17.99
N ASP A 226 17.80 21.59 18.03
CA ASP A 226 18.33 20.44 18.78
C ASP A 226 19.13 19.52 17.84
N GLY A 227 20.18 20.09 17.24
CA GLY A 227 20.89 19.48 16.11
C GLY A 227 21.46 18.09 16.39
N VAL A 228 22.07 17.87 17.56
CA VAL A 228 22.70 16.58 17.91
C VAL A 228 21.66 15.48 18.10
N SER A 229 20.60 15.75 18.88
CA SER A 229 19.53 14.77 19.14
C SER A 229 18.82 14.36 17.85
N VAL A 230 18.54 15.34 16.99
CA VAL A 230 17.86 15.11 15.71
C VAL A 230 18.77 14.39 14.71
N ALA A 231 20.06 14.71 14.66
CA ALA A 231 21.02 13.98 13.85
C ALA A 231 21.16 12.52 14.28
N CYS A 232 21.30 12.26 15.58
CA CYS A 232 21.32 10.89 16.12
C CYS A 232 20.05 10.11 15.73
N THR A 233 18.88 10.75 15.87
CA THR A 233 17.60 10.13 15.50
C THR A 233 17.54 9.79 14.00
N ALA A 234 18.02 10.69 13.13
CA ALA A 234 18.04 10.46 11.68
C ALA A 234 18.99 9.31 11.30
N ILE A 235 20.21 9.30 11.86
CA ILE A 235 21.20 8.23 11.64
C ILE A 235 20.68 6.89 12.15
N GLU A 236 20.07 6.86 13.33
CA GLU A 236 19.48 5.64 13.88
C GLU A 236 18.34 5.12 12.99
N LYS A 237 17.45 6.00 12.52
CA LYS A 237 16.37 5.64 11.57
C LYS A 237 16.96 5.05 10.28
N LEU A 238 18.00 5.66 9.72
CA LEU A 238 18.68 5.16 8.53
C LEU A 238 19.28 3.76 8.78
N LYS A 239 20.05 3.62 9.86
CA LYS A 239 20.70 2.35 10.25
C LYS A 239 19.68 1.22 10.41
N ILE A 240 18.61 1.43 11.19
CA ILE A 240 17.57 0.43 11.41
C ILE A 240 16.89 0.05 10.08
N THR A 241 16.63 1.03 9.23
CA THR A 241 15.96 0.79 7.94
C THR A 241 16.85 -0.03 6.99
N GLN A 242 18.14 0.30 6.89
CA GLN A 242 19.11 -0.44 6.10
C GLN A 242 19.32 -1.86 6.61
N GLN A 243 19.40 -2.05 7.93
CA GLN A 243 19.50 -3.39 8.53
C GLN A 243 18.31 -4.26 8.14
N ARG A 244 17.08 -3.75 8.30
CA ARG A 244 15.86 -4.47 7.90
C ARG A 244 15.80 -4.75 6.40
N ALA A 245 16.18 -3.78 5.56
CA ALA A 245 16.21 -3.98 4.12
C ALA A 245 17.21 -5.07 3.70
N ASN A 246 18.38 -5.11 4.33
CA ASN A 246 19.40 -6.13 4.11
C ASN A 246 18.99 -7.51 4.65
N GLU A 247 18.28 -7.57 5.77
CA GLU A 247 17.69 -8.81 6.28
C GLU A 247 16.68 -9.41 5.27
N LEU A 248 15.77 -8.58 4.74
CA LEU A 248 14.87 -9.00 3.65
C LEU A 248 15.63 -9.42 2.39
N GLY A 249 16.71 -8.70 2.06
CA GLY A 249 17.70 -9.04 1.04
C GLY A 249 18.25 -10.46 1.20
N ARG A 250 18.74 -10.79 2.39
CA ARG A 250 19.27 -12.13 2.69
C ARG A 250 18.19 -13.21 2.52
N THR A 251 16.97 -12.97 3.01
CA THR A 251 15.88 -13.94 2.82
C THR A 251 15.58 -14.17 1.34
N CYS A 252 15.56 -13.11 0.53
CA CYS A 252 15.35 -13.23 -0.91
C CYS A 252 16.52 -13.97 -1.58
N SER A 253 17.75 -13.64 -1.19
CA SER A 253 18.96 -14.27 -1.72
C SER A 253 18.98 -15.78 -1.48
N THR A 254 18.61 -16.21 -0.26
CA THR A 254 18.46 -17.63 0.07
C THR A 254 17.36 -18.30 -0.74
N CYS A 255 16.27 -17.58 -1.06
CA CYS A 255 15.13 -18.13 -1.78
C CYS A 255 15.37 -18.28 -3.29
N ASN A 256 16.03 -17.31 -3.93
CA ASN A 256 16.22 -17.28 -5.39
C ASN A 256 17.66 -17.56 -5.86
N GLY A 257 18.61 -17.70 -4.93
CA GLY A 257 20.03 -17.93 -5.23
C GLY A 257 20.76 -16.74 -5.85
N CYS A 258 20.14 -15.57 -5.91
CA CYS A 258 20.73 -14.33 -6.45
C CYS A 258 21.19 -13.43 -5.30
N VAL A 259 22.14 -12.53 -5.55
CA VAL A 259 22.49 -11.51 -4.56
C VAL A 259 21.38 -10.46 -4.51
N GLU A 260 20.75 -10.32 -3.35
CA GLU A 260 19.68 -9.35 -3.10
C GLU A 260 20.00 -8.48 -1.88
N ASN A 261 19.82 -7.17 -1.99
CA ASN A 261 20.03 -6.20 -0.91
C ASN A 261 19.16 -4.94 -1.15
N SER A 262 19.30 -3.92 -0.29
CA SER A 262 18.50 -2.69 -0.43
C SER A 262 18.66 -1.98 -1.79
N VAL A 263 19.80 -2.17 -2.47
CA VAL A 263 20.13 -1.57 -3.76
C VAL A 263 19.59 -2.37 -4.94
N THR A 264 19.32 -3.68 -4.78
CA THR A 264 18.72 -4.50 -5.87
C THR A 264 17.20 -4.32 -5.97
N PHE A 265 16.57 -3.73 -4.96
CA PHE A 265 15.13 -3.51 -4.94
C PHE A 265 14.75 -2.15 -5.53
N ALA A 266 13.86 -2.17 -6.52
CA ALA A 266 13.32 -0.98 -7.19
C ALA A 266 14.43 -0.05 -7.69
N GLN A 267 15.35 -0.60 -8.50
CA GLN A 267 16.49 0.15 -9.03
C GLN A 267 16.03 1.37 -9.82
N GLU A 268 16.73 2.48 -9.69
CA GLU A 268 16.48 3.69 -10.47
C GLU A 268 17.52 3.85 -11.58
N GLU A 269 17.06 4.08 -12.81
CA GLU A 269 17.90 4.49 -13.93
C GLU A 269 17.96 6.02 -13.99
N ASN A 270 19.18 6.56 -14.11
CA ASN A 270 19.40 7.98 -14.39
C ASN A 270 19.32 8.23 -15.89
N ARG A 271 18.22 8.82 -16.38
CA ARG A 271 18.16 9.30 -17.78
C ARG A 271 18.62 10.74 -17.89
N ALA A 272 19.63 10.97 -18.72
CA ALA A 272 19.95 12.30 -19.21
C ALA A 272 18.79 12.80 -20.10
N ARG A 273 18.27 14.00 -19.83
CA ARG A 273 17.32 14.64 -20.75
C ARG A 273 18.06 14.90 -22.07
N LYS A 274 17.65 14.25 -23.17
CA LYS A 274 18.07 14.70 -24.51
C LYS A 274 17.51 16.11 -24.70
N SER A 275 18.39 17.11 -24.72
CA SER A 275 18.01 18.47 -25.09
C SER A 275 17.58 18.48 -26.55
N ILE A 276 16.36 18.93 -26.84
CA ILE A 276 15.84 19.08 -28.21
C ILE A 276 16.37 20.39 -28.85
N SER A 277 17.08 21.24 -28.11
CA SER A 277 17.69 22.46 -28.67
C SER A 277 19.10 22.76 -28.12
N PRO A 278 20.07 23.13 -28.98
CA PRO A 278 21.43 23.45 -28.55
C PRO A 278 21.52 24.72 -27.69
N ILE A 279 20.52 25.61 -27.75
CA ILE A 279 20.54 26.92 -27.09
C ILE A 279 20.14 26.87 -25.60
N ARG A 280 19.45 25.82 -25.13
CA ARG A 280 19.03 25.68 -23.71
C ARG A 280 19.93 24.78 -22.86
N ALA A 281 21.02 24.24 -23.42
CA ALA A 281 21.90 23.30 -22.72
C ALA A 281 22.67 23.93 -21.55
N LEU A 282 22.96 25.24 -21.61
CA LEU A 282 23.78 25.94 -20.60
C LEU A 282 23.02 26.36 -19.32
N ALA A 283 21.67 26.35 -19.32
CA ALA A 283 20.88 26.87 -18.20
C ALA A 283 20.17 25.79 -17.35
N ASN A 284 20.32 24.49 -17.68
CA ASN A 284 19.51 23.43 -17.05
C ASN A 284 20.27 22.11 -16.82
N SER A 285 21.56 22.20 -16.47
CA SER A 285 22.49 21.06 -16.42
C SER A 285 22.16 19.97 -15.39
N ASN A 286 21.33 20.19 -14.36
CA ASN A 286 21.32 19.28 -13.20
C ASN A 286 20.02 18.56 -12.86
N ARG A 287 18.97 18.60 -13.68
CA ARG A 287 17.76 17.79 -13.41
C ARG A 287 17.85 16.43 -14.10
N LYS A 288 18.63 15.51 -13.51
CA LYS A 288 18.58 14.07 -13.83
C LYS A 288 17.19 13.55 -13.44
N ILE A 289 16.48 12.94 -14.39
CA ILE A 289 15.22 12.25 -14.07
C ILE A 289 15.59 10.83 -13.67
N LYS A 290 15.39 10.49 -12.40
CA LYS A 290 15.43 9.12 -11.91
C LYS A 290 14.11 8.45 -12.26
N ARG A 291 14.17 7.23 -12.79
CA ARG A 291 12.99 6.41 -13.14
C ARG A 291 13.22 4.99 -12.65
N LEU A 292 12.21 4.37 -12.07
CA LEU A 292 12.25 2.95 -11.71
C LEU A 292 12.48 2.05 -12.94
N VAL A 293 13.41 1.11 -12.79
CA VAL A 293 13.68 -0.01 -13.69
C VAL A 293 12.56 -1.05 -13.50
N THR A 294 12.08 -1.58 -14.62
CA THR A 294 11.07 -2.64 -14.66
C THR A 294 11.68 -3.89 -15.31
N PRO A 295 11.61 -5.08 -14.69
CA PRO A 295 10.92 -5.39 -13.43
C PRO A 295 11.59 -4.76 -12.21
N ILE A 296 10.78 -4.45 -11.20
CA ILE A 296 11.19 -3.73 -9.97
C ILE A 296 12.21 -4.52 -9.14
N ALA A 297 12.23 -5.84 -9.26
CA ALA A 297 13.20 -6.70 -8.60
C ALA A 297 13.41 -7.96 -9.43
N ASN A 298 14.47 -8.72 -9.15
CA ASN A 298 14.74 -9.98 -9.85
C ASN A 298 13.61 -11.01 -9.65
N CYS A 299 12.96 -10.99 -8.47
CA CYS A 299 11.79 -11.81 -8.17
C CYS A 299 10.52 -10.95 -8.08
N THR A 300 9.55 -11.22 -8.96
CA THR A 300 8.26 -10.52 -9.09
C THR A 300 7.06 -11.32 -8.57
N CYS A 301 7.30 -12.36 -7.76
CA CYS A 301 6.23 -13.21 -7.21
C CYS A 301 5.25 -12.41 -6.33
N ILE A 302 4.04 -12.15 -6.84
CA ILE A 302 3.00 -11.36 -6.17
C ILE A 302 2.36 -12.09 -4.98
N ASP A 303 2.51 -13.42 -4.89
CA ASP A 303 2.02 -14.24 -3.78
C ASP A 303 2.99 -14.24 -2.59
N CYS A 304 4.22 -13.77 -2.79
CA CYS A 304 5.20 -13.64 -1.73
C CYS A 304 4.97 -12.32 -0.95
N PRO A 305 4.73 -12.36 0.38
CA PRO A 305 4.53 -11.14 1.17
C PRO A 305 5.77 -10.24 1.14
N ILE A 306 6.97 -10.82 1.06
CA ILE A 306 8.25 -10.11 1.01
C ILE A 306 8.34 -9.21 -0.24
N THR A 307 7.66 -9.54 -1.34
CA THR A 307 7.64 -8.69 -2.55
C THR A 307 7.14 -7.28 -2.27
N TYR A 308 6.08 -7.14 -1.47
CA TYR A 308 5.55 -5.82 -1.11
C TYR A 308 6.39 -5.13 -0.03
N GLU A 309 6.96 -5.90 0.89
CA GLU A 309 7.77 -5.34 1.99
C GLU A 309 9.10 -4.78 1.51
N ARG A 310 9.74 -5.41 0.52
CA ARG A 310 10.97 -4.91 -0.12
C ARG A 310 10.78 -3.50 -0.67
N HIS A 311 9.71 -3.31 -1.43
CA HIS A 311 9.38 -2.01 -2.03
C HIS A 311 9.10 -0.95 -0.94
N ARG A 312 8.33 -1.31 0.10
CA ARG A 312 8.12 -0.42 1.25
C ARG A 312 9.42 -0.06 1.98
N MET A 313 10.31 -1.03 2.21
CA MET A 313 11.57 -0.79 2.90
C MET A 313 12.50 0.11 2.10
N ARG A 314 12.55 -0.05 0.77
CA ARG A 314 13.31 0.83 -0.11
C ARG A 314 12.86 2.28 0.02
N GLU A 315 11.55 2.54 0.02
CA GLU A 315 11.04 3.90 0.15
C GLU A 315 11.29 4.52 1.51
N ASN A 316 11.24 3.71 2.57
CA ASN A 316 11.66 4.15 3.90
C ASN A 316 13.16 4.49 3.95
N GLU A 317 14.00 3.75 3.21
CA GLU A 317 15.44 4.00 3.13
C GLU A 317 15.70 5.32 2.38
N ILE A 318 15.01 5.58 1.26
CA ILE A 318 15.11 6.86 0.55
C ILE A 318 14.66 8.01 1.45
N GLU A 319 13.54 7.88 2.16
CA GLU A 319 13.07 8.87 3.13
C GLU A 319 14.11 9.13 4.23
N ALA A 320 14.75 8.07 4.73
CA ALA A 320 15.76 8.18 5.79
C ALA A 320 17.05 8.85 5.28
N LEU A 321 17.47 8.56 4.05
CA LEU A 321 18.60 9.22 3.40
C LEU A 321 18.31 10.71 3.17
N GLU A 322 17.16 11.05 2.59
CA GLU A 322 16.74 12.45 2.39
C GLU A 322 16.64 13.21 3.71
N LEU A 323 16.30 12.53 4.81
CA LEU A 323 16.31 13.12 6.15
C LEU A 323 17.71 13.44 6.64
N CYS A 324 18.68 12.55 6.41
CA CYS A 324 20.08 12.81 6.72
C CYS A 324 20.65 13.95 5.87
N ASP A 325 20.33 13.98 4.57
CA ASP A 325 20.73 15.04 3.64
C ASP A 325 20.13 16.40 4.08
N ALA A 326 18.87 16.43 4.52
CA ALA A 326 18.22 17.65 4.99
C ALA A 326 18.81 18.23 6.29
N LEU A 327 19.64 17.44 6.99
CA LEU A 327 20.37 17.81 8.21
C LEU A 327 21.87 18.03 7.96
N ASP A 328 22.33 17.95 6.70
CA ASP A 328 23.74 18.09 6.32
C ASP A 328 24.65 17.07 7.04
N ILE A 329 24.17 15.84 7.25
CA ILE A 329 24.91 14.76 7.94
C ILE A 329 25.90 14.04 7.00
N TYR A 330 25.75 14.23 5.67
CA TYR A 330 26.55 13.57 4.63
C TYR A 330 27.04 14.53 3.55
#